data_AF-A0A3B9IXM4-F1
#
_entry.id   AF-A0A3B9IXM4-F1
#
_cell.length_a   1.000
_cell.length_b   1.000
_cell.length_c   1.000
_cell.angle_alpha   90.00
_cell.angle_beta   90.00
_cell.angle_gamma   90.00
#
_symmetry.space_group_name_H-M   'P 1'
#
loop_
_entity.id
_entity.type
_entity.pdbx_description
1 polymer ?
#
loop_
_entity_poly.entity_id
_entity_poly.type
_entity_poly.pdbx_seq_one_letter_code
_entity_poly.pdbx_strand_id
1 'polypeptide(L)'
;MNNSAQKTTFNDIPCIELSAGGYKALIAYEIGSNVIRLQDIKNGMEFFRFNPENTADVIKQSAEVWGLPTLYLPNRFADGILKTSDA
;
A
#
# COMPACT_ATOMS: atom_id res chain seq x y z
N MET A 1 -24.01 -9.56 -0.32
CA MET A 1 -22.69 -9.15 0.22
C MET A 1 -22.62 -7.64 0.14
N ASN A 2 -22.45 -6.95 1.26
CA ASN A 2 -22.39 -5.49 1.25
C ASN A 2 -20.94 -5.07 1.02
N ASN A 3 -20.70 -4.42 -0.11
CA ASN A 3 -19.43 -3.76 -0.36
C ASN A 3 -19.35 -2.50 0.48
N SER A 4 -18.18 -2.17 1.02
CA SER A 4 -17.98 -0.97 1.82
C SER A 4 -16.65 -0.30 1.51
N ALA A 5 -16.64 1.02 1.72
CA ALA A 5 -15.46 1.86 1.72
C ALA A 5 -15.59 2.83 2.89
N GLN A 6 -14.62 2.83 3.80
CA GLN A 6 -14.68 3.63 5.04
C GLN A 6 -13.32 4.23 5.36
N LYS A 7 -13.32 5.46 5.89
CA LYS A 7 -12.13 6.04 6.48
C LYS A 7 -11.81 5.33 7.79
N THR A 8 -10.53 5.10 8.03
CA THR A 8 -10.03 4.49 9.26
C THR A 8 -8.62 4.99 9.55
N THR A 9 -8.04 4.56 10.66
CA THR A 9 -6.66 4.85 11.03
C THR A 9 -5.96 3.54 11.37
N PHE A 10 -4.74 3.35 10.86
CA PHE A 10 -3.87 2.23 11.21
C PHE A 10 -2.57 2.77 11.79
N ASN A 11 -2.33 2.58 13.08
CA ASN A 11 -1.13 3.06 13.79
C ASN A 11 -0.81 4.52 13.45
N ASP A 12 -1.81 5.38 13.65
CA ASP A 12 -1.80 6.82 13.35
C ASP A 12 -1.69 7.20 11.85
N ILE A 13 -1.73 6.23 10.95
CA ILE A 13 -1.79 6.45 9.50
C ILE A 13 -3.24 6.56 9.05
N PRO A 14 -3.65 7.67 8.42
CA PRO A 14 -4.96 7.78 7.79
C PRO A 14 -5.09 6.81 6.62
N CYS A 15 -6.17 6.03 6.62
CA CYS A 15 -6.39 4.97 5.65
C CYS A 15 -7.83 4.92 5.13
N ILE A 16 -8.01 4.26 3.98
CA ILE A 16 -9.32 3.76 3.54
C ILE A 16 -9.34 2.24 3.70
N GLU A 17 -10.31 1.70 4.44
CA GLU A 17 -10.64 0.27 4.43
C GLU A 17 -11.68 0.00 3.35
N LEU A 18 -11.40 -0.98 2.48
CA LEU A 18 -12.33 -1.50 1.48
C LEU A 18 -12.71 -2.93 1.86
N SER A 19 -13.98 -3.27 1.74
CA SER A 19 -14.45 -4.66 1.89
C SER A 19 -15.35 -5.04 0.71
N ALA A 20 -15.06 -6.17 0.06
CA ALA A 20 -15.89 -6.71 -1.03
C ALA A 20 -15.60 -8.20 -1.25
N GLY A 21 -16.62 -9.01 -1.56
CA GLY A 21 -16.44 -10.41 -1.98
C GLY A 21 -15.85 -11.39 -0.95
N GLY A 22 -15.63 -10.97 0.29
CA GLY A 22 -14.88 -11.74 1.31
C GLY A 22 -13.43 -11.27 1.49
N TYR A 23 -13.02 -10.22 0.78
CA TYR A 23 -11.71 -9.60 0.90
C TYR A 23 -11.79 -8.29 1.67
N LYS A 24 -10.67 -7.93 2.30
CA LYS A 24 -10.43 -6.60 2.85
C LYS A 24 -9.12 -6.03 2.35
N ALA A 25 -9.11 -4.73 2.07
CA ALA A 25 -7.91 -3.98 1.76
C ALA A 25 -7.80 -2.73 2.63
N LEU A 26 -6.57 -2.32 2.93
CA LEU A 26 -6.26 -1.10 3.67
C LEU A 26 -5.31 -0.24 2.85
N ILE A 27 -5.75 0.97 2.48
CA ILE A 27 -5.01 1.90 1.63
C ILE A 27 -4.53 3.07 2.46
N ALA A 28 -3.21 3.21 2.61
CA ALA A 28 -2.56 4.35 3.25
C ALA A 28 -2.35 5.47 2.21
N TYR A 29 -3.38 6.29 2.01
CA TYR A 29 -3.41 7.25 0.90
C TYR A 29 -2.39 8.39 1.03
N GLU A 30 -1.88 8.66 2.24
CA GLU A 30 -0.82 9.65 2.47
C GLU A 30 0.60 9.08 2.29
N ILE A 31 0.73 7.76 2.07
CA ILE A 31 2.01 7.07 1.85
C ILE A 31 2.00 6.48 0.45
N GLY A 32 2.08 7.33 -0.57
CA GLY A 32 2.17 6.93 -1.97
C GLY A 32 0.97 6.10 -2.48
N SER A 33 -0.20 6.26 -1.86
CA SER A 33 -1.39 5.44 -2.12
C SER A 33 -1.16 3.93 -1.99
N ASN A 34 -0.27 3.54 -1.06
CA ASN A 34 0.10 2.14 -0.87
C ASN A 34 -1.07 1.32 -0.32
N VAL A 35 -1.34 0.16 -0.94
CA VAL A 35 -2.22 -0.86 -0.38
C VAL A 35 -1.43 -1.67 0.66
N ILE A 36 -1.40 -1.17 1.90
CA ILE A 36 -0.56 -1.72 2.97
C ILE A 36 -1.04 -3.07 3.50
N ARG A 37 -2.30 -3.45 3.24
CA ARG A 37 -2.85 -4.77 3.56
C ARG A 37 -3.87 -5.19 2.51
N LEU A 38 -3.80 -6.46 2.10
CA LEU A 38 -4.82 -7.12 1.31
C LEU A 38 -4.97 -8.54 1.85
N GLN A 39 -6.19 -8.92 2.23
CA GLN A 39 -6.46 -10.20 2.87
C GLN A 39 -7.75 -10.85 2.34
N ASP A 40 -7.73 -12.17 2.25
CA ASP A 40 -8.91 -13.02 2.11
C ASP A 40 -9.40 -13.41 3.50
N ILE A 41 -10.54 -12.85 3.92
CA ILE A 41 -11.12 -13.10 5.24
C ILE A 41 -11.69 -14.52 5.34
N LYS A 42 -12.19 -15.08 4.24
CA LYS A 42 -12.83 -16.41 4.26
C LYS A 42 -11.79 -17.51 4.47
N ASN A 43 -10.63 -17.35 3.85
CA ASN A 43 -9.55 -18.34 3.90
C ASN A 43 -8.44 -17.99 4.91
N GLY A 44 -8.51 -16.83 5.57
CA GLY A 44 -7.54 -16.40 6.57
C GLY A 44 -6.14 -16.15 5.98
N MET A 45 -6.08 -15.55 4.78
CA MET A 45 -4.85 -15.38 4.02
C MET A 45 -4.48 -13.90 3.86
N GLU A 46 -3.19 -13.59 4.04
CA GLU A 46 -2.60 -12.29 3.73
C GLU A 46 -1.86 -12.36 2.39
N PHE A 47 -2.13 -11.42 1.49
CA PHE A 47 -1.49 -11.38 0.17
C PHE A 47 -0.17 -10.61 0.16
N PHE A 48 -0.10 -9.52 0.94
CA PHE A 48 1.09 -8.69 1.02
C PHE A 48 1.82 -8.90 2.34
N ARG A 49 3.12 -8.59 2.34
CA ARG A 49 3.88 -8.53 3.59
C ARG A 49 3.23 -7.47 4.49
N PHE A 50 2.71 -7.92 5.63
CA PHE A 50 2.01 -7.09 6.60
C PHE A 50 2.48 -7.43 8.00
N ASN A 51 2.57 -6.41 8.86
CA ASN A 51 2.81 -6.57 10.29
C ASN A 51 1.93 -5.57 11.04
N PRO A 52 1.02 -6.02 11.92
CA PRO A 52 0.12 -5.12 12.65
C PRO A 52 0.86 -4.15 13.58
N GLU A 53 2.10 -4.45 13.96
CA GLU A 53 2.92 -3.61 14.86
C GLU A 53 3.73 -2.52 14.13
N ASN A 54 3.67 -2.47 12.79
CA ASN A 54 4.42 -1.47 12.05
C ASN A 54 3.87 -0.06 12.30
N THR A 55 4.73 0.86 12.72
CA THR A 55 4.39 2.29 12.79
C THR A 55 4.39 2.93 11.39
N ALA A 56 3.82 4.13 11.30
CA ALA A 56 3.91 4.97 10.11
C ALA A 56 5.35 5.15 9.61
N ASP A 57 6.29 5.39 10.54
CA ASP A 57 7.68 5.65 10.21
C ASP A 57 8.39 4.41 9.66
N VAL A 58 8.10 3.22 10.21
CA VAL A 58 8.63 1.95 9.70
C VAL A 58 8.18 1.71 8.25
N ILE A 59 6.92 2.00 7.94
CA ILE A 59 6.39 1.84 6.58
C ILE A 59 7.02 2.88 5.64
N LYS A 60 7.16 4.15 6.07
CA LYS A 60 7.75 5.21 5.24
C LYS A 60 9.23 4.99 4.94
N GLN A 61 10.01 4.49 5.90
CA GLN A 61 11.45 4.24 5.74
C GLN A 61 11.76 3.08 4.79
N SER A 62 10.78 2.23 4.48
CA SER A 62 10.95 1.10 3.55
C SER A 62 9.65 0.86 2.79
N ALA A 63 9.13 1.90 2.14
CA ALA A 63 7.83 1.87 1.47
C ALA A 63 7.77 0.80 0.35
N GLU A 64 8.91 0.47 -0.26
CA GLU A 64 9.08 -0.56 -1.27
C GLU A 64 8.99 -2.00 -0.74
N VAL A 65 9.04 -2.18 0.59
CA VAL A 65 9.03 -3.51 1.24
C VAL A 65 7.65 -3.92 1.73
N TRP A 66 6.78 -2.95 2.04
CA TRP A 66 5.49 -3.17 2.68
C TRP A 66 4.33 -2.94 1.72
N GLY A 67 3.34 -3.83 1.73
CA GLY A 67 2.13 -3.67 0.91
C GLY A 67 2.39 -3.79 -0.59
N LEU A 68 1.72 -2.92 -1.35
CA LEU A 68 1.86 -2.78 -2.79
C LEU A 68 2.38 -1.37 -3.12
N PRO A 69 3.71 -1.17 -3.19
CA PRO A 69 4.29 0.12 -3.54
C PRO A 69 4.05 0.45 -5.02
N THR A 70 3.58 1.67 -5.28
CA THR A 70 3.54 2.21 -6.64
C THR A 70 4.89 2.82 -6.98
N LEU A 71 5.55 2.33 -8.02
CA LEU A 71 6.82 2.85 -8.53
C LEU A 71 6.60 3.56 -9.85
N TYR A 72 6.76 4.88 -9.87
CA TYR A 72 6.84 5.64 -11.12
C TYR A 72 8.27 5.61 -11.63
N LEU A 73 8.45 5.09 -12.86
CA LEU A 73 9.75 4.77 -13.45
C LEU A 73 10.54 3.77 -12.59
N PRO A 74 10.10 2.49 -12.58
CA PRO A 74 10.61 1.52 -11.62
C PRO A 74 12.09 1.21 -11.85
N ASN A 75 12.75 0.94 -10.72
CA ASN A 75 14.14 0.50 -10.63
C ASN A 75 15.15 1.60 -11.05
N ARG A 76 16.43 1.23 -11.10
CA ARG A 76 17.54 2.17 -11.19
C ARG A 76 17.67 2.75 -12.60
N PHE A 77 17.86 4.06 -12.68
CA PHE A 77 18.46 4.69 -13.85
C PHE A 77 19.98 4.59 -13.77
N ALA A 78 20.63 4.36 -14.91
CA ALA A 78 22.07 4.51 -15.01
C ALA A 78 22.46 5.95 -14.64
N ASP A 79 23.34 6.10 -13.66
CA ASP A 79 23.84 7.38 -13.14
C ASP A 79 22.75 8.34 -12.62
N GLY A 80 21.52 7.88 -12.40
CA GLY A 80 20.39 8.74 -12.05
C GLY A 80 19.95 9.69 -13.18
N ILE A 81 20.42 9.47 -14.41
CA ILE A 81 20.16 10.36 -15.55
C ILE A 81 19.00 9.82 -16.38
N LEU A 82 17.95 10.64 -16.53
CA LEU A 82 16.87 10.42 -17.48
C LEU A 82 16.95 11.50 -18.56
N LYS A 83 17.21 11.11 -19.81
CA LYS A 83 17.16 12.01 -20.98
C LYS A 83 15.83 11.81 -21.70
N THR A 84 15.10 12.89 -21.92
CA THR A 84 13.84 12.92 -22.67
C THR A 84 13.99 13.88 -23.83
N SER A 85 13.42 13.58 -24.99
CA SER A 85 13.43 14.51 -26.12
C SER A 85 12.49 15.70 -25.87
N ASP A 86 13.01 16.89 -26.06
CA ASP A 86 12.33 18.16 -26.19
C ASP A 86 11.93 18.42 -27.65
N ALA A 87 11.12 17.51 -28.22
CA ALA A 87 10.43 17.84 -29.47
C ALA A 87 9.39 18.95 -29.21
#